data_AF-A0A833EE75-F1
#
_entry.id   AF-A0A833EE75-F1
#
_cell.length_a   1.000
_cell.length_b   1.000
_cell.length_c   1.000
_cell.angle_alpha   90.00
_cell.angle_beta   90.00
_cell.angle_gamma   90.00
#
_symmetry.space_group_name_H-M   'P 1'
#
loop_
_entity.id
_entity.type
_entity.pdbx_description
1 polymer ?
#
loop_
_entity_poly.entity_id
_entity_poly.type
_entity_poly.pdbx_seq_one_letter_code
_entity_poly.pdbx_strand_id
1 'polypeptide(L)' 'MRQTVLKRLRERLRKLDRIFEEYISLLSRTYPESTILLFGSRARGNNLPYSDYDLMI' A
#
# COMPACT_ATOMS: atom_id res chain seq x y z
N MET A 1 12.45 -5.31 24.60
CA MET A 1 11.56 -6.15 23.77
C MET A 1 10.55 -5.35 22.93
N ARG A 2 9.70 -4.50 23.53
CA ARG A 2 8.67 -3.70 22.82
C ARG A 2 9.22 -2.79 21.70
N GLN A 3 10.32 -2.07 21.94
CA GLN A 3 10.91 -1.17 20.94
C GLN A 3 11.38 -1.91 19.68
N THR A 4 11.96 -3.10 19.83
CA THR A 4 12.43 -3.92 18.71
C THR A 4 11.28 -4.41 17.83
N VAL A 5 10.16 -4.79 18.44
CA VAL A 5 8.94 -5.22 17.71
C VAL A 5 8.36 -4.06 16.89
N LEU A 6 8.24 -2.87 17.50
CA LEU A 6 7.74 -1.68 16.82
C LEU A 6 8.66 -1.25 15.66
N LYS A 7 9.98 -1.37 15.83
CA LYS A 7 10.96 -1.10 14.76
C LYS A 7 10.75 -2.03 13.57
N ARG A 8 10.65 -3.34 13.80
CA ARG A 8 10.39 -4.33 12.74
C ARG A 8 9.06 -4.11 12.04
N LEU A 9 8.01 -3.77 12.79
CA LEU A 9 6.71 -3.44 12.21
C LEU A 9 6.81 -2.23 11.27
N ARG A 10 7.51 -1.17 11.69
CA ARG A 10 7.74 0.03 10.87
C ARG A 10 8.51 -0.30 9.59
N GLU A 11 9.55 -1.13 9.68
CA GLU A 11 10.32 -1.58 8.51
C GLU A 11 9.45 -2.39 7.55
N ARG A 12 8.61 -3.28 8.06
CA ARG A 12 7.66 -4.05 7.26
C ARG A 12 6.64 -3.15 6.56
N LEU A 13 6.11 -2.16 7.26
CA LEU A 13 5.18 -1.19 6.68
C LEU A 13 5.82 -0.39 5.56
N ARG A 14 7.02 0.14 5.76
CA ARG A 14 7.77 0.84 4.70
C ARG A 14 8.03 -0.05 3.48
N LYS A 15 8.32 -1.34 3.70
CA LYS A 15 8.49 -2.29 2.61
C LYS A 15 7.18 -2.50 1.84
N LEU A 16 6.04 -2.61 2.54
CA LEU A 16 4.73 -2.73 1.90
C LEU A 16 4.39 -1.49 1.07
N ASP A 17 4.61 -0.30 1.61
CA ASP A 17 4.34 0.97 0.90
C ASP A 17 5.18 1.07 -0.38
N ARG A 18 6.47 0.69 -0.32
CA ARG A 18 7.34 0.65 -1.50
C ARG A 18 6.87 -0.36 -2.56
N ILE A 19 6.45 -1.55 -2.15
CA ILE A 19 5.91 -2.56 -3.08
C ILE A 19 4.63 -2.04 -3.75
N PHE A 20 3.77 -1.36 -2.98
CA PHE A 20 2.56 -0.75 -3.52
C PHE A 20 2.88 0.34 -4.55
N GLU A 21 3.84 1.23 -4.28
CA GLU A 21 4.30 2.24 -5.24
C GLU A 21 4.84 1.61 -6.54
N GLU A 22 5.66 0.55 -6.42
CA GLU A 22 6.18 -0.18 -7.57
C GLU A 22 5.05 -0.83 -8.40
N TYR A 23 4.03 -1.38 -7.72
CA TYR A 23 2.86 -1.98 -8.37
C TYR A 23 2.02 -0.94 -9.12
N ILE A 24 1.73 0.21 -8.51
CA ILE A 24 0.99 1.31 -9.17
C ILE A 24 1.77 1.84 -10.38
N SER A 25 3.09 2.02 -10.24
CA SER A 25 3.95 2.47 -11.34
C SER A 25 3.92 1.49 -12.52
N LEU A 26 3.88 0.18 -12.25
CA LEU A 26 3.70 -0.84 -13.28
C LEU A 26 2.34 -0.70 -13.97
N LEU A 27 1.25 -0.64 -13.19
CA LEU A 27 -0.11 -0.52 -13.72
C LEU A 27 -0.30 0.73 -14.59
N SER A 28 0.21 1.89 -14.15
CA SER A 28 0.14 3.13 -14.93
C SER A 28 0.87 3.04 -16.27
N ARG A 29 1.93 2.23 -16.36
CA ARG A 29 2.65 2.01 -17.62
C ARG A 29 1.94 0.99 -18.51
N THR A 30 1.33 -0.03 -17.91
CA THR A 30 0.62 -1.08 -18.65
C THR A 30 -0.71 -0.56 -19.21
N TYR A 31 -1.40 0.32 -18.48
CA TYR A 31 -2.71 0.85 -18.82
C TYR A 31 -2.71 2.39 -18.76
N PRO A 32 -2.06 3.08 -19.72
CA PRO A 32 -1.82 4.52 -19.64
C PRO A 32 -3.08 5.39 -19.73
N GLU A 33 -4.14 4.89 -20.36
CA GLU A 33 -5.42 5.59 -20.53
C GLU A 33 -6.46 5.19 -19.48
N SER A 34 -6.07 4.41 -18.46
CA SER A 34 -6.96 3.95 -17.39
C SER A 34 -6.82 4.79 -16.13
N THR A 35 -7.88 4.83 -15.32
CA THR A 35 -7.88 5.54 -14.04
C THR A 35 -7.77 4.52 -12.91
N ILE A 36 -6.64 4.52 -12.21
CA ILE A 36 -6.45 3.66 -11.05
C ILE A 36 -7.05 4.34 -9.83
N LEU A 37 -8.04 3.69 -9.21
CA LEU A 37 -8.76 4.18 -8.04
C LEU A 37 -8.41 3.32 -6.82
N LEU A 38 -7.88 3.95 -5.78
CA LEU A 38 -7.75 3.35 -4.46
C LEU A 38 -9.05 3.54 -3.69
N PHE A 39 -9.60 2.45 -3.16
CA PHE A 39 -10.77 2.48 -2.29
C PHE A 39 -10.52 1.67 -1.01
N GLY A 40 -11.58 1.44 -0.24
CA GLY A 40 -11.48 0.64 0.98
C GLY A 40 -10.82 1.37 2.15
N SER A 41 -10.28 0.59 3.09
CA SER A 41 -9.82 1.11 4.38
C SER A 41 -8.61 2.03 4.25
N ARG A 42 -7.71 1.74 3.30
CA ARG A 42 -6.51 2.54 3.01
C ARG A 42 -6.86 3.90 2.42
N ALA A 43 -7.88 3.97 1.55
CA ALA A 43 -8.38 5.24 1.02
C ALA A 43 -9.06 6.10 2.09
N ARG A 44 -9.77 5.48 3.04
CA ARG A 44 -10.47 6.18 4.13
C ARG A 44 -9.56 6.60 5.29
N GLY A 45 -8.32 6.10 5.34
CA GLY A 45 -7.37 6.37 6.43
C GLY A 45 -7.70 5.65 7.74
N ASN A 46 -8.62 4.67 7.73
CA ASN A 46 -8.96 3.85 8.89
C ASN A 46 -8.42 2.42 8.80
N ASN A 47 -7.36 2.24 8.02
CA ASN A 47 -6.71 0.96 7.82
C ASN A 47 -5.85 0.56 9.02
N LEU A 48 -5.70 -0.74 9.20
CA LEU A 48 -4.73 -1.34 10.11
C LEU A 48 -3.41 -1.59 9.36
N PRO A 49 -2.30 -1.82 10.08
CA PRO A 49 -1.00 -2.13 9.48
C PRO A 49 -1.02 -3.30 8.48
N TYR A 50 -1.94 -4.24 8.67
CA TYR A 50 -2.11 -5.44 7.85
C TYR A 50 -3.27 -5.35 6.87
N SER A 51 -3.98 -4.22 6.81
CA SER A 51 -5.06 -4.05 5.84
C SER A 51 -4.52 -4.06 4.42
N ASP A 52 -5.28 -4.72 3.55
CA ASP A 52 -5.00 -4.82 2.13
C ASP A 52 -5.19 -3.49 1.39
N TYR A 53 -4.67 -3.44 0.16
CA TYR A 53 -4.87 -2.34 -0.78
C TYR A 53 -5.95 -2.73 -1.80
N ASP A 54 -7.11 -2.09 -1.71
CA ASP A 54 -8.24 -2.33 -2.61
C ASP A 54 -8.16 -1.37 -3.81
N LEU A 55 -7.96 -1.89 -5.01
CA LEU A 55 -7.76 -1.11 -6.25
C LEU A 55 -8.79 -1.46 -7.31
N MET A 56 -9.25 -0.45 -8.06
CA MET A 56 -10.04 -0.59 -9.29
C MET A 56 -9.27 0.10 -10.42
N ILE A 57 -9.30 -0.49 -11.61
CA ILE A 57 -8.59 0.01 -12.81
C ILE A 57 -9.62 0.17 -13.93
#